data_AF-A0A7C3B9M2-F1
#
_entry.id   AF-A0A7C3B9M2-F1
#
_cell.length_a   1.000
_cell.length_b   1.000
_cell.length_c   1.000
_cell.angle_alpha   90.00
_cell.angle_beta   90.00
_cell.angle_gamma   90.00
#
_symmetry.space_group_name_H-M   'P 1'
#
loop_
_entity.id
_entity.type
_entity.pdbx_description
1 polymer ?
#
loop_
_entity_poly.entity_id
_entity_poly.type
_entity_poly.pdbx_seq_one_letter_code
_entity_poly.pdbx_strand_id
1 'polypeptide(L)'
;MKIVTQATKESRRINVTFPADLLEALDQIVPPRKRNRFIVEATREALRRVRLARTLEELRKEPAWTSENHPELLTAEDVDRYVRRLRESWMPRTWEQVGEETERDD
;
A
#
# COMPACT_ATOMS: atom_id res chain seq x y z
N MET A 1 -1.40 -29.08 -7.37
CA MET A 1 -1.88 -27.69 -7.50
C MET A 1 -2.54 -27.31 -6.18
N LYS A 2 -1.90 -26.50 -5.32
CA LYS A 2 -2.43 -26.17 -3.99
C LYS A 2 -3.52 -25.11 -4.15
N ILE A 3 -4.76 -25.48 -3.88
CA ILE A 3 -5.90 -24.56 -3.84
C ILE A 3 -5.80 -23.84 -2.50
N VAL A 4 -5.45 -22.56 -2.51
CA VAL A 4 -5.48 -21.73 -1.30
C VAL A 4 -6.94 -21.42 -1.00
N THR A 5 -7.54 -22.17 -0.09
CA THR A 5 -8.88 -21.91 0.44
C THR A 5 -8.85 -20.62 1.25
N GLN A 6 -9.40 -19.53 0.71
CA GLN A 6 -9.61 -18.30 1.47
C GLN A 6 -10.56 -18.55 2.63
N ALA A 7 -10.19 -18.07 3.82
CA ALA A 7 -11.04 -18.06 5.01
C ALA A 7 -12.40 -17.42 4.71
N THR A 8 -13.48 -18.10 5.10
CA THR A 8 -14.86 -17.65 4.94
C THR A 8 -15.10 -16.42 5.82
N LYS A 9 -14.99 -15.22 5.23
CA LYS A 9 -15.32 -13.96 5.91
C LYS A 9 -16.84 -13.86 6.08
N GLU A 10 -17.32 -13.76 7.32
CA GLU A 10 -18.75 -13.60 7.61
C GLU A 10 -19.35 -12.45 6.78
N SER A 11 -20.43 -12.76 6.06
CA SER A 11 -21.14 -11.79 5.22
C SER A 11 -22.42 -11.37 5.91
N ARG A 12 -22.57 -10.07 6.16
CA ARG A 12 -23.80 -9.47 6.71
C ARG A 12 -24.61 -8.83 5.60
N ARG A 13 -25.93 -9.05 5.61
CA ARG A 13 -26.87 -8.37 4.68
C ARG A 13 -27.23 -7.01 5.23
N ILE A 14 -27.31 -6.04 4.32
CA ILE A 14 -27.78 -4.68 4.59
C ILE A 14 -28.85 -4.32 3.56
N ASN A 15 -29.80 -3.48 3.94
CA ASN A 15 -30.77 -2.90 3.02
C ASN A 15 -30.24 -1.55 2.55
N VAL A 16 -30.09 -1.38 1.22
CA VAL A 16 -29.61 -0.14 0.61
C VAL A 16 -30.58 0.23 -0.52
N THR A 17 -31.03 1.47 -0.51
CA THR A 17 -31.90 2.02 -1.56
C THR A 17 -31.04 2.51 -2.71
N PHE A 18 -31.35 2.04 -3.92
CA PHE A 18 -30.70 2.49 -5.15
C PHE A 18 -31.67 3.34 -5.97
N PRO A 19 -31.21 4.48 -6.53
CA PRO A 19 -31.94 5.16 -7.59
C PRO A 19 -32.26 4.19 -8.73
N ALA A 20 -33.47 4.27 -9.28
CA ALA A 20 -33.96 3.32 -10.27
C ALA A 20 -33.12 3.37 -11.56
N ASP A 21 -32.80 4.58 -12.02
CA ASP A 21 -31.93 4.85 -13.17
C ASP A 21 -30.52 4.24 -13.01
N LEU A 22 -29.93 4.36 -11.83
CA LEU A 22 -28.62 3.77 -11.53
C LEU A 22 -28.68 2.24 -11.51
N LEU A 23 -29.77 1.68 -10.98
CA LEU A 23 -29.95 0.23 -10.95
C LEU A 23 -30.14 -0.33 -12.37
N GLU A 24 -30.90 0.35 -13.22
CA GLU A 24 -31.07 -0.02 -14.63
C GLU A 24 -29.73 0.02 -15.39
N ALA A 25 -28.96 1.10 -15.22
CA ALA A 25 -27.63 1.21 -15.82
C ALA A 25 -26.69 0.09 -15.33
N LEU A 26 -26.77 -0.25 -14.05
CA LEU A 26 -26.00 -1.34 -13.47
C LEU A 26 -26.38 -2.70 -14.09
N ASP A 27 -27.68 -2.96 -14.27
CA ASP A 27 -28.18 -4.21 -14.84
C ASP A 27 -27.88 -4.32 -16.36
N GLN A 28 -27.78 -3.20 -17.08
CA GLN A 28 -27.38 -3.18 -18.50
C GLN A 28 -25.89 -3.46 -18.71
N ILE A 29 -25.01 -2.95 -17.83
CA ILE A 29 -23.56 -3.01 -18.00
C ILE A 29 -22.97 -4.25 -17.31
N VAL A 30 -23.47 -4.62 -16.14
CA VAL A 30 -22.88 -5.69 -15.32
C VAL A 30 -23.51 -7.04 -15.67
N PRO A 31 -22.70 -8.07 -15.97
CA PRO A 31 -23.23 -9.40 -16.28
C PRO A 31 -24.11 -9.97 -15.17
N PRO A 32 -25.08 -10.84 -15.52
CA PRO A 32 -25.92 -11.52 -14.54
C PRO A 32 -25.12 -12.17 -13.41
N ARG A 33 -25.65 -12.10 -12.18
CA ARG A 33 -25.04 -12.66 -10.97
C ARG A 33 -23.70 -12.01 -10.55
N LYS A 34 -23.24 -10.94 -11.21
CA LYS A 34 -22.02 -10.20 -10.82
C LYS A 34 -22.31 -8.88 -10.09
N ARG A 35 -23.58 -8.48 -9.97
CA ARG A 35 -24.01 -7.23 -9.31
C ARG A 35 -23.41 -7.03 -7.91
N ASN A 36 -23.55 -8.03 -7.03
CA ASN A 36 -23.00 -7.96 -5.68
C ASN A 36 -21.48 -7.77 -5.69
N ARG A 37 -20.75 -8.52 -6.53
CA ARG A 37 -19.30 -8.38 -6.67
C ARG A 37 -18.94 -6.97 -7.11
N PHE A 38 -19.62 -6.44 -8.13
CA PHE A 38 -19.38 -5.09 -8.64
C PHE A 38 -19.58 -4.03 -7.55
N ILE A 39 -20.71 -4.07 -6.83
CA ILE A 39 -21.02 -3.13 -5.75
C ILE A 39 -19.97 -3.23 -4.63
N VAL A 40 -19.58 -4.44 -4.24
CA VAL A 40 -18.57 -4.65 -3.19
C VAL A 40 -17.22 -4.07 -3.60
N GLU A 41 -16.75 -4.32 -4.82
CA GLU A 41 -15.47 -3.75 -5.27
C GLU A 41 -15.52 -2.23 -5.40
N ALA A 42 -16.61 -1.68 -5.97
CA ALA A 42 -16.81 -0.23 -6.04
C ALA A 42 -16.81 0.41 -4.64
N THR A 43 -17.45 -0.25 -3.67
CA THR A 43 -17.48 0.21 -2.27
C THR A 43 -16.09 0.16 -1.64
N ARG A 44 -15.29 -0.89 -1.88
CA ARG A 44 -13.90 -0.96 -1.39
C ARG A 44 -13.04 0.15 -1.94
N GLU A 45 -13.13 0.41 -3.24
CA GLU A 45 -12.37 1.46 -3.89
C GLU A 45 -12.78 2.85 -3.38
N ALA A 46 -14.08 3.11 -3.24
CA ALA A 46 -14.58 4.35 -2.65
C ALA A 46 -14.08 4.53 -1.20
N LEU A 47 -14.16 3.49 -0.37
CA LEU A 47 -13.65 3.52 1.00
C LEU A 47 -12.15 3.78 1.07
N ARG A 48 -11.35 3.21 0.14
CA ARG A 48 -9.91 3.47 0.06
C ARG A 48 -9.63 4.95 -0.17
N ARG A 49 -10.37 5.59 -1.08
CA ARG A 49 -10.25 7.02 -1.38
C ARG A 49 -10.64 7.89 -0.19
N VAL A 50 -11.77 7.59 0.45
CA VAL A 50 -12.22 8.29 1.66
C VAL A 50 -11.20 8.16 2.79
N ARG A 51 -10.67 6.95 3.01
CA ARG A 51 -9.65 6.71 4.03
C ARG A 51 -8.37 7.49 3.74
N LEU A 52 -7.89 7.50 2.49
CA LEU A 52 -6.74 8.28 2.10
C LEU A 52 -6.96 9.77 2.34
N ALA A 53 -8.10 10.33 1.91
CA ALA A 53 -8.42 11.74 2.11
C ALA A 53 -8.41 12.12 3.59
N ARG A 54 -9.02 11.28 4.44
CA ARG A 54 -9.02 11.45 5.89
C ARG A 54 -7.59 11.41 6.46
N THR A 55 -6.79 10.43 6.07
CA THR A 55 -5.40 10.33 6.53
C THR A 55 -4.59 11.56 6.11
N LEU A 56 -4.78 12.07 4.88
CA LEU A 56 -4.10 13.29 4.45
C LEU A 56 -4.53 14.52 5.26
N GLU A 57 -5.81 14.61 5.64
CA GLU A 57 -6.28 15.68 6.52
C GLU A 57 -5.70 15.57 7.94
N GLU A 58 -5.63 14.36 8.48
CA GLU A 58 -4.98 14.08 9.77
C GLU A 58 -3.49 14.46 9.72
N LEU A 59 -2.77 14.06 8.67
CA LEU A 59 -1.36 14.39 8.46
C LEU A 59 -1.08 15.89 8.27
N ARG A 60 -2.07 16.67 7.83
CA ARG A 60 -1.94 18.14 7.80
C ARG A 60 -2.00 18.77 9.19
N LYS A 61 -2.73 18.14 10.12
CA LYS A 61 -2.87 18.61 11.51
C LYS A 61 -1.69 18.15 12.36
N GLU A 62 -1.29 16.89 12.18
CA GLU A 62 -0.17 16.27 12.86
C GLU A 62 0.73 15.59 11.82
N PRO A 63 1.78 16.28 11.33
CA PRO A 63 2.67 15.73 10.32
C PRO A 63 3.34 14.45 10.81
N ALA A 64 3.26 13.37 10.02
CA ALA A 64 4.01 12.15 10.29
C ALA A 64 5.53 12.32 10.17
N TRP A 65 5.97 13.45 9.60
CA TRP A 65 7.38 13.76 9.38
C TRP A 65 7.63 15.22 9.74
N THR A 66 8.58 15.47 10.62
CA THR A 66 9.04 16.82 10.98
C THR A 66 10.55 16.89 10.95
N SER A 67 11.07 18.07 10.64
CA SER A 67 12.50 18.40 10.67
C SER A 67 13.12 18.19 12.06
N GLU A 68 12.35 18.42 13.12
CA GLU A 68 12.78 18.20 14.51
C GLU A 68 12.99 16.72 14.83
N ASN A 69 12.18 15.83 14.27
CA ASN A 69 12.30 14.39 14.49
C ASN A 69 13.39 13.73 13.63
N HIS A 70 13.83 14.41 12.55
CA HIS A 70 14.82 13.91 11.58
C HIS A 70 15.90 14.95 11.28
N PRO A 71 16.71 15.36 12.28
CA PRO A 71 17.79 16.32 12.09
C PRO A 71 18.85 15.83 11.09
N GLU A 72 19.02 14.52 10.95
CA GLU A 72 19.94 13.87 10.02
C GLU A 72 19.55 14.01 8.54
N LEU A 73 18.40 14.62 8.25
CA LEU A 73 17.89 14.81 6.89
C LEU A 73 17.57 16.29 6.57
N LEU A 74 18.10 17.24 7.36
CA LEU A 74 17.82 18.67 7.21
C LEU A 74 18.48 19.31 5.99
N THR A 75 19.73 18.95 5.72
CA THR A 75 20.54 19.51 4.63
C THR A 75 20.97 18.42 3.66
N ALA A 76 21.37 18.80 2.45
CA ALA A 76 21.93 17.86 1.48
C ALA A 76 23.15 17.10 2.06
N GLU A 77 23.99 17.79 2.83
CA GLU A 77 25.17 17.19 3.46
C GLU A 77 24.79 16.21 4.59
N ASP A 78 23.74 16.49 5.36
CA ASP A 78 23.24 15.58 6.39
C ASP A 78 22.63 14.32 5.76
N VAL A 79 21.87 14.49 4.66
CA VAL A 79 21.34 13.38 3.86
C VAL A 79 22.48 12.52 3.30
N ASP A 80 23.52 13.11 2.72
CA ASP A 80 24.67 12.37 2.19
C ASP A 80 25.38 11.59 3.29
N ARG A 81 25.56 12.20 4.47
CA ARG A 81 26.14 11.53 5.65
C ARG A 81 25.28 10.38 6.13
N TYR A 82 23.96 10.56 6.19
CA TYR A 82 23.00 9.54 6.59
C TYR A 82 22.99 8.36 5.61
N VAL A 83 22.89 8.63 4.31
CA VAL A 83 22.89 7.60 3.26
C VAL A 83 24.21 6.84 3.23
N ARG A 84 25.35 7.54 3.37
CA ARG A 84 26.67 6.90 3.45
C ARG A 84 26.74 5.93 4.62
N ARG A 85 26.33 6.37 5.81
CA ARG A 85 26.26 5.50 7.00
C ARG A 85 25.34 4.30 6.78
N LEU A 86 24.18 4.51 6.14
CA LEU A 86 23.23 3.44 5.86
C LEU A 86 23.87 2.36 4.96
N ARG A 87 24.57 2.78 3.91
CA ARG A 87 25.27 1.87 2.99
C ARG A 87 26.40 1.11 3.67
N GLU A 88 27.20 1.80 4.47
CA GLU A 88 28.27 1.20 5.29
C GLU A 88 27.69 0.20 6.32
N SER A 89 26.48 0.43 6.85
CA SER A 89 25.83 -0.47 7.80
C SER A 89 25.16 -1.70 7.17
N TRP A 90 24.64 -1.58 5.94
CA TRP A 90 23.93 -2.65 5.24
C TRP A 90 24.86 -3.57 4.44
N MET A 91 26.05 -3.09 4.10
CA MET A 91 27.12 -3.90 3.50
C MET A 91 28.32 -3.93 4.45
N PRO A 92 28.40 -4.90 5.38
CA PRO A 92 29.55 -5.06 6.26
C PRO A 92 30.78 -5.62 5.53
N ARG A 93 30.72 -5.86 4.21
CA ARG A 93 31.76 -6.51 3.43
C ARG A 93 32.25 -5.59 2.31
N THR A 94 33.56 -5.50 2.15
CA THR A 94 34.22 -4.85 1.02
C THR A 94 33.97 -5.66 -0.27
N TRP A 95 33.88 -4.98 -1.43
CA TRP A 95 33.75 -5.64 -2.74
C TRP A 95 34.85 -6.67 -3.03
N GLU A 96 36.02 -6.50 -2.40
CA GLU A 96 37.13 -7.45 -2.40
C GLU A 96 36.76 -8.79 -1.73
N GLN A 97 36.08 -8.75 -0.58
CA GLN A 97 35.59 -9.95 0.13
C GLN A 97 34.46 -10.66 -0.63
N VAL A 98 33.66 -9.93 -1.40
CA VAL A 98 32.60 -10.49 -2.26
C VAL A 98 33.19 -11.17 -3.49
N GLY A 99 34.31 -10.67 -4.02
CA GLY A 99 35.02 -11.27 -5.16
C GLY A 99 35.76 -12.57 -4.81
N GLU A 100 36.35 -12.65 -3.61
CA GLU A 100 37.06 -13.86 -3.15
C GLU A 100 36.14 -15.07 -2.91
N GLU A 101 34.86 -14.87 -2.58
CA GLU A 101 33.88 -15.96 -2.44
C GLU A 101 33.46 -16.55 -3.80
N THR A 102 33.38 -15.72 -4.85
CA THR A 102 33.02 -16.19 -6.20
C THR A 102 34.11 -17.02 -6.87
N GLU A 103 35.37 -16.88 -6.45
CA GLU A 103 36.51 -17.60 -7.03
C GLU A 103 36.82 -18.91 -6.29
N ARG A 104 36.11 -19.19 -5.18
CA ARG A 104 36.31 -20.38 -4.33
C ARG A 104 35.31 -21.52 -4.58
N ASP A 105 34.26 -21.23 -5.37
CA ASP A 105 33.19 -22.17 -5.75
C ASP A 105 33.32 -22.66 -7.22
N ASP A 106 34.39 -22.29 -7.94
CA ASP A 106 34.82 -22.84 -9.25
C ASP A 106 35.99 -23.83 -9.10
#